data_AF-A0A512RQ14-F1
#
_entry.id   AF-A0A512RQ14-F1
#
_cell.length_a   1.000
_cell.length_b   1.000
_cell.length_c   1.000
_cell.angle_alpha   90.00
_cell.angle_beta   90.00
_cell.angle_gamma   90.00
#
_symmetry.space_group_name_H-M   'P 1'
#
loop_
_entity.id
_entity.type
_entity.pdbx_description
1 polymer ?
#
loop_
_entity_poly.entity_id
_entity_poly.type
_entity_poly.pdbx_seq_one_letter_code
_entity_poly.pdbx_strand_id
1 'polypeptide(L)'
;MTKRIMSLCALAIAAVFAFAFKAEPAKVFADQQFYLTPGGDRNDPLDFVALTTQNCPSTGAVCAIDVFNADVYTLAEAIAAGNSAWAGQPKVNQAALETDMAAAVAAIPDPYTAPSGRVISKRN
;
A
#
# COMPACT_ATOMS: atom_id res chain seq x y z
N MET A 1 -23.99 12.67 -54.04
CA MET A 1 -24.58 12.81 -52.69
C MET A 1 -23.80 11.95 -51.67
N THR A 2 -22.47 11.90 -51.76
CA THR A 2 -21.69 10.74 -51.24
C THR A 2 -20.49 11.13 -50.39
N LYS A 3 -20.08 12.40 -50.36
CA LYS A 3 -18.91 12.88 -49.60
C LYS A 3 -19.17 13.16 -48.12
N ARG A 4 -20.43 13.33 -47.70
CA ARG A 4 -20.78 13.68 -46.31
C ARG A 4 -20.84 12.47 -45.37
N ILE A 5 -21.12 11.28 -45.90
CA ILE A 5 -21.27 10.05 -45.09
C ILE A 5 -19.89 9.53 -44.65
N MET A 6 -18.86 9.68 -45.49
CA MET A 6 -17.52 9.17 -45.23
C MET A 6 -16.81 9.93 -44.08
N SER A 7 -17.14 11.21 -43.87
CA SER A 7 -16.57 12.02 -42.79
C SER A 7 -17.16 11.72 -41.41
N LEU A 8 -18.41 11.24 -41.34
CA LEU A 8 -19.07 10.89 -40.09
C LEU A 8 -18.57 9.55 -39.53
N CYS A 9 -18.26 8.58 -40.39
CA CYS A 9 -17.68 7.30 -39.96
C CYS A 9 -16.26 7.47 -39.39
N ALA A 10 -15.45 8.37 -39.94
CA ALA A 10 -14.08 8.62 -39.44
C ALA A 10 -14.06 9.25 -38.04
N LEU A 11 -15.02 10.14 -37.74
CA LEU A 11 -15.13 10.78 -36.42
C LEU A 11 -15.61 9.79 -35.34
N ALA A 12 -16.51 8.88 -35.70
CA ALA A 12 -17.01 7.85 -34.79
C ALA A 12 -15.92 6.85 -34.37
N ILE A 13 -15.01 6.50 -35.27
CA ILE A 13 -13.92 5.56 -34.96
C ILE A 13 -12.91 6.22 -33.99
N ALA A 14 -12.59 7.51 -34.17
CA ALA A 14 -11.70 8.24 -33.26
C ALA A 14 -12.27 8.37 -31.83
N ALA A 15 -13.60 8.49 -31.69
CA ALA A 15 -14.25 8.56 -30.38
C ALA A 15 -14.19 7.23 -29.62
N VAL A 16 -14.22 6.08 -30.31
CA VAL A 16 -14.16 4.76 -29.64
C VAL A 16 -12.76 4.45 -29.10
N PHE A 17 -11.69 4.91 -29.77
CA PHE A 17 -10.33 4.73 -29.26
C PHE A 17 -9.99 5.58 -28.03
N ALA A 18 -10.71 6.69 -27.79
CA ALA A 18 -10.47 7.55 -26.64
C ALA A 18 -10.98 6.96 -25.30
N PHE A 19 -11.86 5.96 -25.32
CA PHE A 19 -12.47 5.38 -24.11
C PHE A 19 -12.11 3.91 -23.85
N ALA A 20 -11.36 3.26 -24.74
CA ALA A 20 -11.08 1.82 -24.64
C ALA A 20 -9.87 1.45 -23.75
N PHE A 21 -9.04 2.42 -23.36
CA PHE A 21 -7.93 2.17 -22.45
C PHE A 21 -8.22 2.80 -21.08
N LYS A 22 -9.05 2.13 -20.27
CA LYS A 22 -8.82 2.16 -18.83
C LYS A 22 -7.50 1.42 -18.61
N ALA A 23 -6.38 2.15 -18.69
CA ALA A 23 -5.14 1.65 -18.15
C ALA A 23 -5.44 1.26 -16.70
N GLU A 24 -5.25 -0.01 -16.36
CA GLU A 24 -5.24 -0.41 -14.96
C GLU A 24 -4.22 0.50 -14.29
N PRO A 25 -4.57 1.16 -13.17
CA PRO A 25 -3.60 1.99 -12.47
C PRO A 25 -2.37 1.12 -12.24
N ALA A 26 -1.22 1.60 -12.71
CA ALA A 26 0.04 0.89 -12.52
C ALA A 26 0.12 0.52 -11.04
N LYS A 27 0.23 -0.79 -10.74
CA LYS A 27 0.41 -1.24 -9.36
C LYS A 27 1.67 -0.55 -8.85
N VAL A 28 1.50 0.45 -7.98
CA VAL A 28 2.62 1.07 -7.29
C VAL A 28 3.11 0.00 -6.33
N PHE A 29 4.29 -0.53 -6.59
CA PHE A 29 4.92 -1.46 -5.66
C PHE A 29 5.36 -0.67 -4.43
N ALA A 30 5.15 -1.25 -3.26
CA ALA A 30 5.67 -0.70 -2.01
C ALA A 30 7.20 -0.54 -2.09
N ASP A 31 7.70 0.55 -1.52
CA ASP A 31 9.11 0.96 -1.62
C ASP A 31 9.95 0.47 -0.43
N GLN A 32 9.31 0.19 0.70
CA GLN A 32 9.95 -0.09 1.98
C GLN A 32 9.26 -1.28 2.66
N GLN A 33 10.07 -2.18 3.22
CA GLN A 33 9.60 -3.33 3.97
C GLN A 33 10.00 -3.20 5.44
N PHE A 34 9.02 -3.36 6.32
CA PHE A 34 9.20 -3.40 7.76
C PHE A 34 8.68 -4.69 8.34
N TYR A 35 9.33 -5.12 9.40
CA TYR A 35 9.06 -6.36 10.08
C TYR A 35 8.73 -6.09 11.54
N LEU A 36 7.63 -6.64 12.04
CA LEU A 36 7.25 -6.53 13.44
C LEU A 36 8.11 -7.48 14.28
N THR A 37 8.89 -6.93 15.20
CA THR A 37 9.72 -7.71 16.12
C THR A 37 8.89 -8.74 16.89
N PRO A 38 9.41 -9.96 17.14
CA PRO A 38 8.64 -10.99 17.83
C PRO A 38 8.19 -10.53 19.23
N GLY A 39 6.88 -10.56 19.47
CA GLY A 39 6.29 -10.09 20.72
C GLY A 39 6.02 -8.57 20.80
N GLY A 40 6.33 -7.82 19.74
CA GLY A 40 6.03 -6.39 19.64
C GLY A 40 4.55 -6.08 19.42
N ASP A 41 4.18 -4.82 19.68
CA ASP A 41 2.88 -4.23 19.39
C ASP A 41 2.83 -3.74 17.94
N ARG A 42 1.90 -4.28 17.16
CA ARG A 42 1.67 -3.88 15.77
C ARG A 42 1.29 -2.39 15.62
N ASN A 43 0.90 -1.72 16.70
CA ASN A 43 0.51 -0.31 16.69
C ASN A 43 1.63 0.61 17.18
N ASP A 44 2.77 0.09 17.65
CA ASP A 44 3.94 0.90 18.00
C ASP A 44 4.91 0.95 16.81
N PRO A 45 5.17 2.12 16.21
CA PRO A 45 6.17 2.27 15.16
C PRO A 45 7.57 1.76 15.54
N LEU A 46 7.94 1.78 16.83
CA LEU A 46 9.27 1.36 17.30
C LEU A 46 9.48 -0.15 17.32
N ASP A 47 8.40 -0.93 17.31
CA ASP A 47 8.48 -2.38 17.28
C ASP A 47 8.71 -2.93 15.87
N PHE A 48 8.75 -2.05 14.87
CA PHE A 48 9.07 -2.37 13.50
C PHE A 48 10.56 -2.13 13.19
N VAL A 49 11.15 -3.05 12.44
CA VAL A 49 12.53 -2.94 11.96
C VAL A 49 12.56 -3.03 10.44
N ALA A 50 13.35 -2.18 9.80
CA ALA A 50 13.59 -2.25 8.37
C ALA A 50 14.41 -3.52 8.05
N LEU A 51 13.89 -4.40 7.20
CA LEU A 51 14.55 -5.66 6.83
C LEU A 51 14.36 -5.94 5.33
N THR A 52 15.35 -6.60 4.73
CA THR A 52 15.32 -7.05 3.33
C THR A 52 14.94 -8.52 3.17
N THR A 53 14.82 -9.28 4.28
CA THR A 53 14.51 -10.71 4.25
C THR A 53 13.55 -11.10 5.37
N GLN A 54 12.52 -11.84 4.98
CA GLN A 54 11.40 -12.24 5.82
C GLN A 54 11.71 -13.56 6.56
N ASN A 55 11.63 -13.54 7.88
CA ASN A 55 11.35 -14.74 8.68
C ASN A 55 10.31 -14.38 9.73
N CYS A 56 9.04 -14.63 9.42
CA CYS A 56 7.92 -14.38 10.33
C CYS A 56 7.77 -15.54 11.32
N PRO A 57 8.29 -15.57 12.55
CA PRO A 57 7.94 -16.64 13.48
C PRO A 57 6.43 -16.57 13.77
N SER A 58 5.76 -17.71 13.81
CA SER A 58 4.30 -17.81 13.90
C SER A 58 3.76 -17.22 15.21
N THR A 59 3.08 -16.07 15.13
CA THR A 59 2.48 -15.39 16.29
C THR A 59 1.00 -15.01 16.11
N GLY A 60 0.34 -15.36 14.99
CA GLY A 60 -1.09 -15.08 14.79
C GLY A 60 -1.44 -13.62 14.47
N ALA A 61 -0.44 -12.75 14.22
CA ALA A 61 -0.59 -11.30 14.05
C ALA A 61 0.07 -10.79 12.75
N VAL A 62 -0.06 -9.47 12.49
CA VAL A 62 0.70 -8.78 11.43
C VAL A 62 2.18 -9.04 11.67
N CYS A 63 2.88 -9.52 10.66
CA CYS A 63 4.29 -9.85 10.77
C CYS A 63 5.18 -8.89 9.98
N ALA A 64 4.76 -8.56 8.76
CA ALA A 64 5.52 -7.65 7.90
C ALA A 64 4.59 -6.78 7.10
N ILE A 65 5.07 -5.58 6.78
CA ILE A 65 4.36 -4.59 5.99
C ILE A 65 5.29 -4.08 4.90
N ASP A 66 4.79 -4.08 3.67
CA ASP A 66 5.41 -3.40 2.55
C ASP A 66 4.58 -2.14 2.30
N VAL A 67 5.22 -0.98 2.49
CA VAL A 67 4.59 0.34 2.50
C VAL A 67 5.28 1.30 1.54
N PHE A 68 4.60 2.41 1.22
CA PHE A 68 5.18 3.48 0.41
C PHE A 68 6.06 4.39 1.26
N ASN A 69 6.97 5.14 0.63
CA ASN A 69 7.76 6.16 1.35
C ASN A 69 6.89 7.19 2.10
N ALA A 70 5.69 7.50 1.59
CA ALA A 70 4.74 8.40 2.25
C ALA A 70 4.20 7.84 3.58
N ASP A 71 4.27 6.53 3.78
CA ASP A 71 3.85 5.84 5.00
C ASP A 71 4.99 5.73 6.02
N VAL A 72 6.17 6.29 5.72
CA VAL A 72 7.31 6.34 6.63
C VAL A 72 7.39 7.73 7.23
N TYR A 73 7.56 7.79 8.56
CA TYR A 73 7.70 9.05 9.27
C TYR A 73 8.97 9.78 8.81
N THR A 74 8.81 11.02 8.35
CA THR A 74 9.91 11.98 8.34
C THR A 74 10.23 12.44 9.76
N LEU A 75 11.42 12.99 9.98
CA LEU A 75 11.78 13.55 11.30
C LEU A 75 10.79 14.64 11.76
N ALA A 76 10.33 15.50 10.85
CA ALA A 76 9.38 16.55 11.17
C ALA A 76 8.02 15.99 11.61
N GLU A 77 7.52 14.96 10.92
CA GLU A 77 6.27 14.29 11.28
C GLU A 77 6.39 13.54 12.60
N ALA A 78 7.52 12.87 12.85
CA ALA A 78 7.79 12.17 14.11
C ALA A 78 7.78 13.15 15.31
N ILE A 79 8.42 14.31 15.16
CA ILE A 79 8.38 15.39 16.17
C ILE A 79 6.95 15.90 16.37
N ALA A 80 6.21 16.15 15.28
CA ALA A 80 4.83 16.62 15.35
C ALA A 80 3.89 15.60 16.03
N ALA A 81 4.18 14.31 15.86
CA ALA A 81 3.47 13.22 16.52
C ALA A 81 3.89 12.98 17.98
N GLY A 82 4.89 13.73 18.48
CA GLY A 82 5.32 13.72 19.87
C GLY A 82 6.45 12.73 20.19
N ASN A 83 7.03 12.06 19.20
CA ASN A 83 8.12 11.11 19.40
C ASN A 83 9.11 11.12 18.21
N SER A 84 10.25 11.79 18.37
CA SER A 84 11.27 11.88 17.32
C SER A 84 11.92 10.53 16.97
N ALA A 85 11.84 9.52 17.84
CA ALA A 85 12.36 8.18 17.56
C ALA A 85 11.56 7.45 16.48
N TRP A 86 10.35 7.92 16.14
CA TRP A 86 9.58 7.38 15.03
C TRP A 86 10.14 7.77 13.66
N ALA A 87 11.13 8.67 13.56
CA ALA A 87 11.72 9.01 12.27
C ALA A 87 12.29 7.77 11.55
N GLY A 88 11.87 7.55 10.31
CA GLY A 88 12.24 6.37 9.52
C GLY A 88 11.39 5.12 9.81
N GLN A 89 10.45 5.19 10.74
CA GLN A 89 9.54 4.08 11.07
C GLN A 89 8.21 4.17 10.32
N PRO A 90 7.49 3.05 10.16
CA PRO A 90 6.21 3.05 9.48
C PRO A 90 5.15 3.74 10.34
N LYS A 91 4.25 4.47 9.68
CA LYS A 91 3.12 5.22 10.27
C LYS A 91 1.97 4.30 10.71
N VAL A 92 2.27 3.22 11.42
CA VAL A 92 1.32 2.14 11.77
C VAL A 92 0.17 2.61 12.66
N ASN A 93 0.38 3.72 13.36
CA ASN A 93 -0.59 4.42 14.20
C ASN A 93 -1.30 5.59 13.49
N GLN A 94 -1.14 5.74 12.18
CA GLN A 94 -1.90 6.68 11.37
C GLN A 94 -3.03 5.96 10.64
N ALA A 95 -4.17 6.64 10.52
CA ALA A 95 -5.43 6.04 10.08
C ALA A 95 -5.33 5.24 8.77
N ALA A 96 -4.52 5.68 7.80
CA ALA A 96 -4.40 5.00 6.51
C ALA A 96 -3.76 3.61 6.63
N LEU A 97 -2.62 3.49 7.30
CA LEU A 97 -1.92 2.21 7.45
C LEU A 97 -2.60 1.33 8.50
N GLU A 98 -3.08 1.93 9.60
CA GLU A 98 -3.84 1.23 10.63
C GLU A 98 -5.09 0.52 10.05
N THR A 99 -5.85 1.22 9.20
CA THR A 99 -7.04 0.65 8.55
C THR A 99 -6.68 -0.54 7.66
N ASP A 100 -5.61 -0.43 6.87
CA ASP A 100 -5.18 -1.52 6.00
C ASP A 100 -4.70 -2.73 6.81
N MET A 101 -3.97 -2.51 7.91
CA MET A 101 -3.56 -3.57 8.82
C MET A 101 -4.74 -4.26 9.50
N ALA A 102 -5.75 -3.51 9.94
CA ALA A 102 -6.97 -4.06 10.51
C ALA A 102 -7.74 -4.91 9.49
N ALA A 103 -7.87 -4.41 8.25
CA ALA A 103 -8.48 -5.13 7.14
C ALA A 103 -7.71 -6.41 6.80
N ALA A 104 -6.37 -6.34 6.81
CA ALA A 104 -5.52 -7.51 6.60
C ALA A 104 -5.83 -8.59 7.64
N VAL A 105 -5.84 -8.25 8.93
CA VAL A 105 -6.07 -9.20 10.03
C VAL A 105 -7.43 -9.91 9.90
N ALA A 106 -8.45 -9.23 9.39
CA ALA A 106 -9.76 -9.82 9.14
C ALA A 106 -9.84 -10.66 7.85
N ALA A 107 -8.90 -10.48 6.92
CA ALA A 107 -8.91 -11.15 5.62
C ALA A 107 -8.32 -12.57 5.68
N ILE A 108 -8.81 -13.47 4.82
CA ILE A 108 -8.26 -14.84 4.69
C ILE A 108 -6.92 -14.86 3.93
N PRO A 109 -6.72 -14.13 2.81
CA PRO A 109 -5.48 -14.19 2.03
C PRO A 109 -4.26 -13.71 2.80
N ASP A 110 -3.12 -14.37 2.57
CA ASP A 110 -1.82 -14.02 3.12
C ASP A 110 -0.70 -14.28 2.08
N PRO A 111 0.06 -13.27 1.62
CA PRO A 111 -0.06 -11.86 2.02
C PRO A 111 -1.38 -11.23 1.55
N TYR A 112 -1.87 -10.25 2.32
CA TYR A 112 -3.02 -9.41 1.96
C TYR A 112 -2.54 -8.19 1.19
N THR A 113 -3.09 -7.96 0.00
CA THR A 113 -2.90 -6.69 -0.74
C THR A 113 -4.07 -5.77 -0.46
N ALA A 114 -3.80 -4.63 0.19
CA ALA A 114 -4.80 -3.62 0.48
C ALA A 114 -5.22 -2.86 -0.78
N PRO A 115 -6.42 -2.24 -0.82
CA PRO A 115 -6.85 -1.38 -1.93
C PRO A 115 -5.90 -0.20 -2.19
N SER A 116 -5.14 0.21 -1.16
CA SER A 116 -4.09 1.23 -1.25
C SER A 116 -2.85 0.78 -2.04
N GLY A 117 -2.69 -0.53 -2.30
CA GLY A 117 -1.51 -1.12 -2.92
C GLY A 117 -0.46 -1.63 -1.92
N ARG A 118 -0.64 -1.38 -0.62
CA ARG A 118 0.22 -1.91 0.45
C ARG A 118 0.07 -3.42 0.54
N VAL A 119 1.15 -4.11 0.91
CA VAL A 119 1.15 -5.56 1.11
C VAL A 119 1.40 -5.84 2.58
N ILE A 120 0.52 -6.62 3.19
CA ILE A 120 0.57 -6.93 4.62
C ILE A 120 0.64 -8.43 4.76
N SER A 121 1.76 -8.92 5.26
CA SER A 121 1.97 -10.33 5.55
C SER A 121 1.54 -10.61 6.98
N LYS A 122 0.73 -11.63 7.13
CA LYS A 122 0.29 -12.16 8.42
C LYS A 122 0.99 -13.50 8.64
N ARG A 123 0.74 -14.12 9.78
CA ARG A 123 0.82 -15.59 9.89
C ARG A 123 -0.30 -16.05 10.79
N ASN A 124 -1.03 -17.09 10.33
CA ASN A 124 -1.94 -17.88 11.16
C ASN A 124 -1.17 -18.73 12.17
#